data_AF-A0A6A7AE05-F1
#
_entry.id   AF-A0A6A7AE05-F1
#
_cell.length_a   1.000
_cell.length_b   1.000
_cell.length_c   1.000
_cell.angle_alpha   90.00
_cell.angle_beta   90.00
_cell.angle_gamma   90.00
#
_symmetry.space_group_name_H-M   'P 1'
#
loop_
_entity.id
_entity.type
_entity.pdbx_description
1 polymer ?
#
loop_
_entity_poly.entity_id
_entity_poly.type
_entity_poly.pdbx_seq_one_letter_code
_entity_poly.pdbx_strand_id
1 'polypeptide(L)'
;STQCSQHATSWDEYAIGLISRLLNGGGVLRKHSRKFDITGSAVPIRVGGTTANHAIWRPNQKEAIIQNFAVAGADQPANVTWGPAYLESFKIFPKDTKYTVGLTFDSGSVGEENTVEEAKAFYDGIGKDIFAFEVGNEFDVFPVDRNTTTWSIQRYVPEWLSRTAAIAYQVLGRSERRMFQAGAFVAPGSISNDLSWTTKAAIDLGVASTGLAKTFCTHQYFGAACRPVKPTLAGDLMNRTNLARWMKYHGESSAYSTSKGLPYVIGETNSIACQGLAGVSDVFGAAIWSIDYALYAASLNVSNIYWHMGTGYRYASWQATQNGTTAPGPRPLYYGNLFVAKALGDADVQVVPIVNTTSLAGYAIYSSKGRRATLQSIALVNMEVFNSTSTPTSSRLSARFKLPAELSGKKSKASVQRLSAAGAEVRDGITFAGQTVALDGKINGKCQTEDVKDGVVGVRASEAVLISFN
;
A
#
# COMPACT_ATOMS: atom_id res chain seq x y z
N SER A 1 -24.55 -19.87 0.31
CA SER A 1 -23.71 -20.24 -0.84
C SER A 1 -23.15 -19.02 -1.61
N THR A 2 -23.39 -17.78 -1.17
CA THR A 2 -22.91 -16.54 -1.82
C THR A 2 -21.64 -15.93 -1.20
N GLN A 3 -21.19 -16.35 -0.01
CA GLN A 3 -20.03 -15.76 0.68
C GLN A 3 -18.66 -16.19 0.12
N CYS A 4 -18.62 -17.34 -0.58
CA CYS A 4 -17.44 -17.92 -1.23
C CYS A 4 -17.71 -18.12 -2.73
N SER A 5 -17.81 -17.05 -3.51
CA SER A 5 -17.79 -17.17 -4.97
C SER A 5 -16.38 -17.58 -5.42
N GLN A 6 -16.22 -18.81 -5.91
CA GLN A 6 -14.99 -19.33 -6.53
C GLN A 6 -14.76 -18.70 -7.91
N HIS A 7 -14.55 -17.39 -8.00
CA HIS A 7 -14.42 -16.75 -9.30
C HIS A 7 -13.27 -15.75 -9.32
N ALA A 8 -12.04 -16.27 -9.17
CA ALA A 8 -10.85 -15.62 -9.68
C ALA A 8 -10.64 -16.12 -11.12
N THR A 9 -10.93 -15.27 -12.11
CA THR A 9 -10.42 -15.52 -13.45
C THR A 9 -8.90 -15.32 -13.43
N SER A 10 -8.23 -16.27 -14.05
CA SER A 10 -6.80 -16.39 -14.27
C SER A 10 -6.07 -15.09 -14.60
N TRP A 11 -4.85 -14.92 -14.05
CA TRP A 11 -3.81 -14.07 -14.61
C TRP A 11 -3.25 -14.58 -15.95
N ASP A 12 -3.84 -15.66 -16.52
CA ASP A 12 -3.42 -16.31 -17.77
C ASP A 12 -3.39 -15.34 -18.97
N GLU A 13 -4.12 -14.22 -18.94
CA GLU A 13 -4.07 -13.23 -20.02
C GLU A 13 -3.06 -12.09 -19.81
N TYR A 14 -2.47 -11.91 -18.62
CA TYR A 14 -1.59 -10.77 -18.34
C TYR A 14 -0.14 -11.13 -18.00
N ALA A 15 0.11 -12.30 -17.38
CA ALA A 15 1.48 -12.67 -16.98
C ALA A 15 2.17 -13.65 -17.94
N ILE A 16 1.41 -14.54 -18.62
CA ILE A 16 1.98 -15.56 -19.52
C ILE A 16 2.14 -15.02 -20.96
N GLY A 17 1.37 -14.00 -21.35
CA GLY A 17 1.55 -13.30 -22.63
C GLY A 17 2.83 -12.44 -22.72
N LEU A 18 3.51 -12.20 -21.59
CA LEU A 18 4.63 -11.26 -21.49
C LEU A 18 6.00 -11.86 -21.86
N ILE A 19 6.11 -13.18 -22.05
CA ILE A 19 7.37 -13.84 -22.45
C ILE A 19 7.33 -14.31 -23.91
N SER A 20 6.16 -14.46 -24.55
CA SER A 20 6.08 -14.92 -25.96
C SER A 20 5.86 -13.80 -26.98
N ARG A 21 5.48 -12.57 -26.58
CA ARG A 21 5.11 -11.50 -27.54
C ARG A 21 6.16 -10.40 -27.74
N LEU A 22 7.30 -10.50 -27.06
CA LEU A 22 8.50 -9.72 -27.41
C LEU A 22 9.23 -10.26 -28.65
N LEU A 23 8.72 -11.30 -29.32
CA LEU A 23 9.35 -11.89 -30.52
C LEU A 23 8.45 -12.10 -31.75
N ASN A 24 7.14 -11.84 -31.74
CA ASN A 24 6.35 -11.83 -32.97
C ASN A 24 5.06 -11.03 -32.83
N GLY A 25 4.83 -10.11 -33.78
CA GLY A 25 3.68 -9.24 -33.85
C GLY A 25 2.35 -10.00 -34.03
N GLY A 26 1.30 -9.47 -33.43
CA GLY A 26 -0.06 -9.98 -33.56
C GLY A 26 -0.96 -9.48 -32.43
N GLY A 27 -1.99 -8.73 -32.77
CA GLY A 27 -2.88 -8.04 -31.84
C GLY A 27 -3.96 -8.91 -31.19
N VAL A 28 -4.94 -8.18 -30.65
CA VAL A 28 -6.21 -8.61 -30.05
C VAL A 28 -6.10 -9.14 -28.62
N LEU A 29 -6.67 -8.39 -27.67
CA LEU A 29 -7.75 -8.81 -26.78
C LEU A 29 -8.40 -7.57 -26.15
N ARG A 30 -9.56 -7.20 -26.71
CA ARG A 30 -10.52 -6.22 -26.19
C ARG A 30 -11.66 -7.01 -25.57
N LYS A 31 -12.06 -6.64 -24.35
CA LYS A 31 -13.25 -7.03 -23.58
C LYS A 31 -13.10 -8.29 -22.71
N HIS A 32 -13.18 -8.06 -21.39
CA HIS A 32 -13.89 -8.80 -20.32
C HIS A 32 -13.03 -8.74 -19.04
N SER A 33 -13.38 -7.98 -18.01
CA SER A 33 -14.38 -8.43 -17.04
C SER A 33 -14.70 -7.34 -16.01
N ARG A 34 -16.00 -7.07 -15.77
CA ARG A 34 -16.49 -6.30 -14.59
C ARG A 34 -17.05 -7.23 -13.50
N LYS A 35 -16.81 -8.53 -13.59
CA LYS A 35 -17.48 -9.55 -12.76
C LYS A 35 -16.62 -10.11 -11.61
N PHE A 36 -15.36 -9.70 -11.48
CA PHE A 36 -14.36 -10.43 -10.69
C PHE A 36 -13.44 -9.53 -9.85
N ASP A 37 -13.96 -8.41 -9.37
CA ASP A 37 -13.26 -7.50 -8.47
C ASP A 37 -13.82 -7.65 -7.05
N ILE A 38 -12.97 -8.01 -6.07
CA ILE A 38 -13.36 -8.14 -4.66
C ILE A 38 -13.91 -6.82 -4.12
N THR A 39 -13.41 -5.69 -4.65
CA THR A 39 -13.69 -4.33 -4.18
C THR A 39 -14.56 -3.51 -5.14
N GLY A 40 -14.89 -4.07 -6.32
CA GLY A 40 -15.68 -3.40 -7.35
C GLY A 40 -15.00 -2.18 -8.00
N SER A 41 -13.72 -1.92 -7.70
CA SER A 41 -12.92 -0.82 -8.27
C SER A 41 -11.47 -1.22 -8.48
N ALA A 42 -10.87 -0.74 -9.57
CA ALA A 42 -9.45 -0.93 -9.82
C ALA A 42 -8.58 -0.32 -8.71
N VAL A 43 -7.56 -1.07 -8.28
CA VAL A 43 -6.62 -0.63 -7.24
C VAL A 43 -5.79 0.55 -7.78
N PRO A 44 -5.73 1.69 -7.07
CA PRO A 44 -4.88 2.81 -7.47
C PRO A 44 -3.40 2.45 -7.31
N ILE A 45 -2.56 3.02 -8.18
CA ILE A 45 -1.12 2.73 -8.21
C ILE A 45 -0.34 4.04 -8.03
N ARG A 46 0.62 4.03 -7.12
CA ARG A 46 1.59 5.12 -6.97
C ARG A 46 2.93 4.65 -7.51
N VAL A 47 3.46 5.36 -8.50
CA VAL A 47 4.77 5.09 -9.12
C VAL A 47 5.71 6.20 -8.66
N GLY A 48 6.83 5.86 -8.02
CA GLY A 48 7.71 6.86 -7.40
C GLY A 48 8.76 6.21 -6.52
N GLY A 49 8.93 6.75 -5.31
CA GLY A 49 10.01 6.37 -4.39
C GLY A 49 11.30 7.13 -4.69
N THR A 50 12.37 6.82 -3.95
CA THR A 50 13.65 7.54 -4.08
C THR A 50 14.23 7.48 -5.50
N THR A 51 13.95 6.42 -6.27
CA THR A 51 14.41 6.32 -7.67
C THR A 51 13.86 7.42 -8.57
N ALA A 52 12.67 7.96 -8.29
CA ALA A 52 12.10 9.09 -9.03
C ALA A 52 12.88 10.40 -8.79
N ASN A 53 13.55 10.55 -7.64
CA ASN A 53 14.43 11.70 -7.38
C ASN A 53 15.71 11.68 -8.22
N HIS A 54 16.05 10.52 -8.80
CA HIS A 54 17.26 10.30 -9.61
C HIS A 54 16.92 9.79 -11.01
N ALA A 55 15.67 9.98 -11.42
CA ALA A 55 15.21 9.58 -12.73
C ALA A 55 15.45 10.71 -13.73
N ILE A 56 15.65 10.35 -14.99
CA ILE A 56 15.70 11.34 -16.06
C ILE A 56 14.92 10.86 -17.27
N TRP A 57 13.93 11.67 -17.67
CA TRP A 57 13.22 11.47 -18.93
C TRP A 57 14.16 11.62 -20.14
N ARG A 58 14.04 10.71 -21.10
CA ARG A 58 14.83 10.69 -22.34
C ARG A 58 13.88 10.46 -23.54
N PRO A 59 13.42 11.51 -24.22
CA PRO A 59 12.39 11.38 -25.27
C PRO A 59 12.84 10.52 -26.46
N ASN A 60 14.15 10.42 -26.71
CA ASN A 60 14.73 9.64 -27.81
C ASN A 60 15.24 8.25 -27.39
N GLN A 61 15.09 7.87 -26.11
CA GLN A 61 15.50 6.55 -25.63
C GLN A 61 14.55 5.49 -26.18
N LYS A 62 15.11 4.40 -26.72
CA LYS A 62 14.32 3.31 -27.31
C LYS A 62 13.85 2.32 -26.25
N GLU A 63 14.70 2.06 -25.26
CA GLU A 63 14.42 1.20 -24.12
C GLU A 63 13.39 1.86 -23.20
N ALA A 64 12.44 1.08 -22.68
CA ALA A 64 11.48 1.58 -21.71
C ALA A 64 12.18 2.18 -20.48
N ILE A 65 13.11 1.44 -19.90
CA ILE A 65 13.87 1.87 -18.73
C ILE A 65 15.31 1.35 -18.82
N ILE A 66 16.27 2.20 -18.46
CA ILE A 66 17.67 1.82 -18.23
C ILE A 66 17.95 2.05 -16.74
N GLN A 67 18.44 1.01 -16.07
CA GLN A 67 18.69 1.02 -14.63
C GLN A 67 20.18 0.86 -14.36
N ASN A 68 20.78 1.80 -13.64
CA ASN A 68 22.19 1.75 -13.30
C ASN A 68 22.37 1.47 -11.81
N PHE A 69 22.93 0.33 -11.48
CA PHE A 69 23.20 -0.07 -10.09
C PHE A 69 24.62 0.32 -9.71
N ALA A 70 24.78 1.01 -8.58
CA ALA A 70 26.10 1.39 -8.08
C ALA A 70 26.91 0.18 -7.55
N VAL A 71 26.22 -0.86 -7.08
CA VAL A 71 26.82 -2.08 -6.53
C VAL A 71 26.06 -3.29 -7.04
N ALA A 72 26.78 -4.34 -7.41
CA ALA A 72 26.18 -5.62 -7.81
C ALA A 72 25.33 -6.19 -6.66
N GLY A 73 24.10 -6.60 -6.97
CA GLY A 73 23.17 -7.15 -5.98
C GLY A 73 22.46 -6.11 -5.11
N ALA A 74 22.63 -4.81 -5.37
CA ALA A 74 21.78 -3.79 -4.75
C ALA A 74 20.31 -4.00 -5.17
N ASP A 75 19.39 -3.86 -4.22
CA ASP A 75 17.97 -4.07 -4.48
C ASP A 75 17.35 -2.93 -5.32
N GLN A 76 17.97 -1.75 -5.37
CA GLN A 76 17.49 -0.61 -6.16
C GLN A 76 18.62 0.03 -6.99
N PRO A 77 18.31 0.58 -8.18
CA PRO A 77 19.29 1.31 -8.97
C PRO A 77 19.67 2.63 -8.28
N ALA A 78 20.89 3.10 -8.55
CA ALA A 78 21.37 4.40 -8.08
C ALA A 78 20.83 5.57 -8.92
N ASN A 79 20.58 5.34 -10.21
CA ASN A 79 19.86 6.24 -11.09
C ASN A 79 19.14 5.46 -12.20
N VAL A 80 18.16 6.10 -12.82
CA VAL A 80 17.37 5.50 -13.90
C VAL A 80 17.13 6.50 -15.01
N THR A 81 17.00 6.02 -16.24
CA THR A 81 16.42 6.81 -17.32
C THR A 81 15.24 6.06 -17.92
N TRP A 82 14.18 6.79 -18.26
CA TRP A 82 13.00 6.23 -18.90
C TRP A 82 12.70 6.96 -20.21
N GLY A 83 12.26 6.20 -21.20
CA GLY A 83 11.87 6.69 -22.52
C GLY A 83 10.39 6.45 -22.81
N PRO A 84 9.90 6.83 -24.00
CA PRO A 84 8.49 6.67 -24.40
C PRO A 84 7.91 5.28 -24.19
N ALA A 85 8.69 4.21 -24.40
CA ALA A 85 8.22 2.84 -24.20
C ALA A 85 7.85 2.52 -22.73
N TYR A 86 8.34 3.29 -21.75
CA TYR A 86 7.93 3.13 -20.34
C TYR A 86 6.43 3.34 -20.14
N LEU A 87 5.82 4.23 -20.93
CA LEU A 87 4.41 4.58 -20.84
C LEU A 87 3.48 3.39 -21.16
N GLU A 88 3.99 2.33 -21.80
CA GLU A 88 3.24 1.09 -22.02
C GLU A 88 2.94 0.35 -20.72
N SER A 89 3.79 0.50 -19.69
CA SER A 89 3.57 -0.11 -18.36
C SER A 89 2.33 0.41 -17.62
N PHE A 90 1.79 1.56 -18.02
CA PHE A 90 0.54 2.10 -17.47
C PHE A 90 -0.71 1.53 -18.14
N LYS A 91 -0.55 0.72 -19.19
CA LYS A 91 -1.66 0.16 -19.97
C LYS A 91 -1.93 -1.32 -19.65
N ILE A 92 -1.10 -1.93 -18.79
CA ILE A 92 -1.19 -3.36 -18.45
C ILE A 92 -2.16 -3.64 -17.29
N PHE A 93 -2.50 -2.64 -16.48
CA PHE A 93 -3.42 -2.82 -15.36
C PHE A 93 -4.88 -2.73 -15.82
N PRO A 94 -5.83 -3.24 -15.01
CA PRO A 94 -7.24 -3.18 -15.34
C PRO A 94 -7.70 -1.78 -15.74
N LYS A 95 -8.70 -1.74 -16.61
CA LYS A 95 -9.32 -0.48 -17.01
C LYS A 95 -9.75 0.31 -15.76
N ASP A 96 -9.59 1.63 -15.83
CA ASP A 96 -9.97 2.58 -14.79
C ASP A 96 -9.01 2.60 -13.57
N THR A 97 -7.89 1.86 -13.60
CA THR A 97 -6.75 2.08 -12.69
C THR A 97 -6.30 3.54 -12.75
N LYS A 98 -6.11 4.14 -11.56
CA LYS A 98 -5.66 5.51 -11.42
C LYS A 98 -4.24 5.59 -10.88
N TYR A 99 -3.46 6.51 -11.42
CA TYR A 99 -2.03 6.61 -11.16
C TYR A 99 -1.64 7.90 -10.44
N THR A 100 -1.00 7.79 -9.28
CA THR A 100 -0.18 8.87 -8.74
C THR A 100 1.24 8.71 -9.29
N VAL A 101 1.73 9.67 -10.07
CA VAL A 101 2.99 9.56 -10.80
C VAL A 101 4.03 10.50 -10.21
N GLY A 102 5.12 9.93 -9.71
CA GLY A 102 6.28 10.63 -9.21
C GLY A 102 7.01 11.35 -10.33
N LEU A 103 7.43 12.59 -10.06
CA LEU A 103 8.21 13.43 -10.95
C LEU A 103 9.51 13.82 -10.25
N THR A 104 10.52 14.08 -11.06
CA THR A 104 11.76 14.73 -10.62
C THR A 104 11.47 16.03 -9.88
N PHE A 105 12.36 16.42 -8.98
CA PHE A 105 12.31 17.72 -8.32
C PHE A 105 13.72 18.27 -8.28
N ASP A 106 14.33 18.48 -9.44
CA ASP A 106 15.69 19.00 -9.55
C ASP A 106 15.72 20.51 -9.32
N SER A 107 16.82 21.02 -8.78
CA SER A 107 16.93 22.44 -8.40
C SER A 107 17.12 23.37 -9.60
N GLY A 108 16.75 24.64 -9.43
CA GLY A 108 16.98 25.69 -10.44
C GLY A 108 16.10 25.58 -11.69
N SER A 109 16.38 26.44 -12.67
CA SER A 109 15.57 26.58 -13.90
C SER A 109 15.72 25.41 -14.88
N VAL A 110 16.86 24.73 -14.89
CA VAL A 110 17.04 23.51 -15.71
C VAL A 110 16.25 22.35 -15.10
N GLY A 111 16.31 22.19 -13.78
CA GLY A 111 15.48 21.21 -13.09
C GLY A 111 13.99 21.48 -13.30
N GLU A 112 13.60 22.75 -13.11
CA GLU A 112 12.55 23.44 -13.86
C GLU A 112 11.88 22.71 -15.04
N GLU A 113 12.55 22.94 -16.17
CA GLU A 113 12.24 22.49 -17.51
C GLU A 113 12.20 20.97 -17.60
N ASN A 114 13.16 20.26 -16.97
CA ASN A 114 13.19 18.80 -16.97
C ASN A 114 11.94 18.19 -16.33
N THR A 115 11.52 18.70 -15.18
CA THR A 115 10.31 18.22 -14.49
C THR A 115 9.06 18.53 -15.31
N VAL A 116 8.99 19.69 -15.97
CA VAL A 116 7.87 20.04 -16.85
C VAL A 116 7.83 19.14 -18.10
N GLU A 117 8.98 18.86 -18.71
CA GLU A 117 9.08 17.95 -19.87
C GLU A 117 8.63 16.53 -19.50
N GLU A 118 9.09 16.03 -18.35
CA GLU A 118 8.69 14.74 -17.82
C GLU A 118 7.19 14.68 -17.49
N ALA A 119 6.66 15.70 -16.80
CA ALA A 119 5.24 15.80 -16.51
C ALA A 119 4.40 15.82 -17.79
N LYS A 120 4.86 16.53 -18.83
CA LYS A 120 4.21 16.56 -20.14
C LYS A 120 4.20 15.18 -20.79
N ALA A 121 5.32 14.46 -20.78
CA ALA A 121 5.41 13.12 -21.33
C ALA A 121 4.44 12.15 -20.63
N PHE A 122 4.38 12.18 -19.30
CA PHE A 122 3.42 11.36 -18.56
C PHE A 122 1.98 11.77 -18.81
N TYR A 123 1.67 13.07 -18.85
CA TYR A 123 0.34 13.58 -19.13
C TYR A 123 -0.15 13.13 -20.52
N ASP A 124 0.67 13.29 -21.56
CA ASP A 124 0.33 12.90 -22.93
C ASP A 124 0.21 11.36 -23.06
N GLY A 125 1.02 10.60 -22.30
CA GLY A 125 1.08 9.15 -22.37
C GLY A 125 0.00 8.39 -21.59
N ILE A 126 -0.35 8.90 -20.40
CA ILE A 126 -1.29 8.26 -19.45
C ILE A 126 -2.67 8.93 -19.52
N GLY A 127 -2.70 10.25 -19.74
CA GLY A 127 -3.92 11.05 -19.87
C GLY A 127 -4.83 10.98 -18.64
N LYS A 128 -6.13 10.78 -18.88
CA LYS A 128 -7.19 10.80 -17.85
C LYS A 128 -7.01 9.79 -16.70
N ASP A 129 -6.11 8.82 -16.84
CA ASP A 129 -5.86 7.80 -15.83
C ASP A 129 -4.82 8.25 -14.80
N ILE A 130 -4.23 9.43 -14.96
CA ILE A 130 -3.52 10.13 -13.88
C ILE A 130 -4.53 10.57 -12.81
N PHE A 131 -4.27 10.16 -11.57
CA PHE A 131 -4.92 10.69 -10.37
C PHE A 131 -4.26 12.00 -9.92
N ALA A 132 -2.93 12.00 -9.82
CA ALA A 132 -2.12 13.12 -9.38
C ALA A 132 -0.67 12.95 -9.83
N PHE A 133 0.06 14.05 -9.92
CA PHE A 133 1.52 14.08 -9.92
C PHE A 133 2.05 14.24 -8.49
N GLU A 134 3.18 13.61 -8.18
CA GLU A 134 3.90 13.78 -6.92
C GLU A 134 5.31 14.30 -7.24
N VAL A 135 5.56 15.58 -6.95
CA VAL A 135 6.83 16.23 -7.30
C VAL A 135 7.84 15.99 -6.19
N GLY A 136 8.86 15.17 -6.48
CA GLY A 136 9.85 14.70 -5.53
C GLY A 136 9.30 13.67 -4.52
N ASN A 137 10.22 13.00 -3.83
CA ASN A 137 9.93 11.99 -2.82
C ASN A 137 10.84 12.19 -1.61
N GLU A 138 10.27 12.29 -0.40
CA GLU A 138 11.03 12.30 0.87
C GLU A 138 12.16 13.34 0.89
N PHE A 139 11.91 14.52 0.34
CA PHE A 139 12.88 15.62 0.34
C PHE A 139 13.17 16.16 1.75
N ASP A 140 12.42 15.76 2.76
CA ASP A 140 12.74 15.95 4.18
C ASP A 140 13.98 15.15 4.61
N VAL A 141 14.32 14.08 3.88
CA VAL A 141 15.41 13.16 4.24
C VAL A 141 16.45 12.99 3.12
N PHE A 142 16.01 13.04 1.87
CA PHE A 142 16.82 12.87 0.68
C PHE A 142 16.75 14.12 -0.22
N PRO A 143 17.23 15.28 0.23
CA PRO A 143 17.14 16.53 -0.52
C PRO A 143 18.23 16.59 -1.61
N VAL A 144 18.03 15.81 -2.68
CA VAL A 144 18.93 15.71 -3.85
C VAL A 144 19.30 17.11 -4.33
N ASP A 145 20.57 17.39 -4.59
CA ASP A 145 21.08 18.70 -5.06
C ASP A 145 20.80 19.92 -4.17
N ARG A 146 20.42 19.73 -2.89
CA ARG A 146 20.18 20.82 -1.95
C ARG A 146 21.25 20.80 -0.86
N ASN A 147 21.58 21.99 -0.36
CA ASN A 147 22.46 22.11 0.78
C ASN A 147 21.73 21.69 2.07
N THR A 148 22.04 20.49 2.55
CA THR A 148 21.45 19.84 3.74
C THR A 148 21.57 20.66 5.02
N THR A 149 22.54 21.58 5.11
CA THR A 149 22.70 22.47 6.29
C THR A 149 21.68 23.61 6.32
N THR A 150 21.10 23.96 5.17
CA THR A 150 20.15 25.07 5.02
C THR A 150 18.77 24.64 4.55
N TRP A 151 18.66 23.39 4.09
CA TRP A 151 17.41 22.81 3.63
C TRP A 151 16.44 22.66 4.80
N SER A 152 15.20 23.07 4.58
CA SER A 152 14.15 23.11 5.60
C SER A 152 12.80 23.16 4.92
N ILE A 153 11.74 22.84 5.67
CA ILE A 153 10.38 22.90 5.15
C ILE A 153 9.99 24.30 4.66
N GLN A 154 10.54 25.36 5.27
CA GLN A 154 10.34 26.76 4.85
C GLN A 154 10.93 27.06 3.48
N ARG A 155 11.93 26.30 3.02
CA ARG A 155 12.48 26.40 1.66
C ARG A 155 11.76 25.47 0.68
N TYR A 156 11.41 24.27 1.14
CA TYR A 156 10.70 23.29 0.32
C TYR A 156 9.33 23.79 -0.14
N VAL A 157 8.51 24.35 0.75
CA VAL A 157 7.12 24.71 0.39
C VAL A 157 7.09 25.74 -0.75
N PRO A 158 7.83 26.86 -0.72
CA PRO A 158 7.89 27.78 -1.85
C PRO A 158 8.41 27.15 -3.15
N GLU A 159 9.44 26.31 -3.06
CA GLU A 159 10.02 25.64 -4.24
C GLU A 159 9.02 24.65 -4.87
N TRP A 160 8.32 23.88 -4.05
CA TRP A 160 7.27 22.95 -4.49
C TRP A 160 6.08 23.71 -5.11
N LEU A 161 5.68 24.84 -4.53
CA LEU A 161 4.64 25.70 -5.09
C LEU A 161 5.05 26.28 -6.46
N SER A 162 6.29 26.75 -6.59
CA SER A 162 6.83 27.20 -7.88
C SER A 162 6.78 26.08 -8.93
N ARG A 163 7.25 24.88 -8.56
CA ARG A 163 7.32 23.75 -9.49
C ARG A 163 5.95 23.28 -9.94
N THR A 164 5.01 23.13 -9.02
CA THR A 164 3.65 22.71 -9.34
C THR A 164 2.90 23.77 -10.15
N ALA A 165 3.16 25.06 -9.92
CA ALA A 165 2.61 26.13 -10.74
C ALA A 165 3.15 26.07 -12.19
N ALA A 166 4.45 25.81 -12.38
CA ALA A 166 5.04 25.66 -13.70
C ALA A 166 4.40 24.50 -14.47
N ILE A 167 4.27 23.32 -13.85
CA ILE A 167 3.60 22.16 -14.46
C ILE A 167 2.13 22.49 -14.77
N ALA A 168 1.40 23.09 -13.83
CA ALA A 168 0.00 23.43 -14.04
C ALA A 168 -0.20 24.40 -15.22
N TYR A 169 0.68 25.40 -15.34
CA TYR A 169 0.63 26.37 -16.43
C TYR A 169 0.99 25.77 -17.79
N GLN A 170 2.03 24.94 -17.85
CA GLN A 170 2.60 24.45 -19.11
C GLN A 170 2.00 23.12 -19.60
N VAL A 171 1.41 22.32 -18.71
CA VAL A 171 0.96 20.95 -19.02
C VAL A 171 -0.56 20.78 -18.88
N LEU A 172 -1.14 21.18 -17.75
CA LEU A 172 -2.51 20.79 -17.36
C LEU A 172 -3.61 21.70 -17.93
N GLY A 173 -3.27 22.93 -18.31
CA GLY A 173 -4.26 23.94 -18.72
C GLY A 173 -5.16 24.44 -17.58
N ARG A 174 -6.14 25.30 -17.90
CA ARG A 174 -6.92 26.05 -16.88
C ARG A 174 -8.02 25.23 -16.17
N SER A 175 -8.41 24.06 -16.68
CA SER A 175 -9.56 23.28 -16.20
C SER A 175 -9.23 22.25 -15.12
N GLU A 176 -7.98 21.82 -14.98
CA GLU A 176 -7.58 20.77 -14.04
C GLU A 176 -6.90 21.35 -12.80
N ARG A 177 -7.71 21.79 -11.82
CA ARG A 177 -7.18 22.58 -10.69
C ARG A 177 -6.59 21.77 -9.54
N ARG A 178 -6.83 20.46 -9.40
CA ARG A 178 -6.32 19.64 -8.27
C ARG A 178 -5.66 18.37 -8.79
N MET A 179 -4.37 18.45 -9.09
CA MET A 179 -3.62 17.39 -9.78
C MET A 179 -2.33 17.01 -9.08
N PHE A 180 -2.08 17.46 -7.84
CA PHE A 180 -0.82 17.17 -7.14
C PHE A 180 -1.03 16.50 -5.79
N GLN A 181 -0.18 15.52 -5.49
CA GLN A 181 -0.01 14.97 -4.15
C GLN A 181 1.08 15.77 -3.45
N ALA A 182 0.74 16.45 -2.36
CA ALA A 182 1.67 17.26 -1.57
C ALA A 182 2.29 16.45 -0.44
N GLY A 183 3.45 16.91 0.06
CA GLY A 183 4.15 16.27 1.18
C GLY A 183 5.12 15.21 0.67
N ALA A 184 4.70 13.95 0.70
CA ALA A 184 5.56 12.78 0.46
C ALA A 184 6.75 12.72 1.44
N PHE A 185 6.50 13.08 2.70
CA PHE A 185 7.52 13.10 3.77
C PHE A 185 7.59 11.78 4.53
N VAL A 186 8.75 11.45 5.09
CA VAL A 186 8.87 10.35 6.06
C VAL A 186 8.28 10.81 7.40
N ALA A 187 7.10 10.31 7.79
CA ALA A 187 6.44 10.77 9.00
C ALA A 187 5.46 9.78 9.68
N PRO A 188 5.44 9.74 11.04
CA PRO A 188 6.25 10.58 11.93
C PRO A 188 7.69 10.06 12.02
N GLY A 189 8.63 10.98 12.18
CA GLY A 189 10.04 10.66 12.37
C GLY A 189 10.79 10.62 11.04
N SER A 190 11.61 11.64 10.84
CA SER A 190 12.59 11.65 9.77
C SER A 190 13.75 10.69 10.13
N ILE A 191 14.51 10.22 9.13
CA ILE A 191 15.87 9.67 9.40
C ILE A 191 16.79 10.81 9.88
N SER A 192 16.43 12.06 9.59
CA SER A 192 17.07 13.26 10.15
C SER A 192 16.57 13.56 11.56
N ASN A 193 17.34 14.36 12.30
CA ASN A 193 16.91 14.90 13.60
C ASN A 193 15.90 16.05 13.46
N ASP A 194 15.50 16.42 12.23
CA ASP A 194 14.55 17.49 11.96
C ASP A 194 13.11 16.95 12.04
N LEU A 195 12.43 17.29 13.14
CA LEU A 195 11.03 16.94 13.38
C LEU A 195 10.05 18.02 12.89
N SER A 196 10.53 19.07 12.22
CA SER A 196 9.68 20.16 11.72
C SER A 196 8.81 19.77 10.52
N TRP A 197 9.23 18.72 9.79
CA TRP A 197 8.54 18.20 8.60
C TRP A 197 7.26 17.44 8.98
N THR A 198 6.18 18.18 9.19
CA THR A 198 4.89 17.64 9.55
C THR A 198 3.81 18.08 8.58
N THR A 199 2.73 17.29 8.49
CA THR A 199 1.49 17.64 7.78
C THR A 199 1.01 19.05 8.16
N LYS A 200 0.99 19.36 9.45
CA LYS A 200 0.57 20.66 9.95
C LYS A 200 1.48 21.79 9.48
N ALA A 201 2.80 21.62 9.62
CA ALA A 201 3.76 22.65 9.22
C ALA A 201 3.68 22.97 7.72
N ALA A 202 3.60 21.96 6.84
CA ALA A 202 3.49 22.20 5.40
C ALA A 202 2.20 22.95 5.02
N ILE A 203 1.08 22.56 5.64
CA ILE A 203 -0.20 23.23 5.40
C ILE A 203 -0.21 24.66 5.93
N ASP A 204 0.36 24.90 7.12
CA ASP A 204 0.47 26.25 7.70
C ASP A 204 1.39 27.17 6.90
N LEU A 205 2.43 26.61 6.27
CA LEU A 205 3.30 27.31 5.33
C LEU A 205 2.66 27.53 3.95
N GLY A 206 1.46 27.00 3.71
CA GLY A 206 0.68 27.29 2.53
C GLY A 206 0.90 26.34 1.35
N VAL A 207 1.33 25.09 1.58
CA VAL A 207 1.50 24.09 0.48
C VAL A 207 0.23 23.88 -0.36
N ALA A 208 -0.95 24.19 0.18
CA ALA A 208 -2.23 24.08 -0.51
C ALA A 208 -2.82 25.42 -0.98
N SER A 209 -2.09 26.53 -0.82
CA SER A 209 -2.58 27.90 -1.06
C SER A 209 -2.99 28.17 -2.51
N THR A 210 -2.37 27.47 -3.48
CA THR A 210 -2.67 27.61 -4.92
C THR A 210 -3.90 26.83 -5.34
N GLY A 211 -4.43 25.96 -4.48
CA GLY A 211 -5.52 25.04 -4.80
C GLY A 211 -5.11 23.86 -5.70
N LEU A 212 -3.83 23.74 -6.05
CA LEU A 212 -3.27 22.68 -6.91
C LEU A 212 -3.16 21.31 -6.22
N ALA A 213 -2.99 21.31 -4.90
CA ALA A 213 -2.91 20.09 -4.11
C ALA A 213 -4.28 19.36 -4.08
N LYS A 214 -4.26 18.08 -4.42
CA LYS A 214 -5.39 17.15 -4.41
C LYS A 214 -5.43 16.30 -3.14
N THR A 215 -4.26 15.84 -2.68
CA THR A 215 -4.07 15.02 -1.48
C THR A 215 -2.85 15.49 -0.71
N PHE A 216 -2.78 15.13 0.58
CA PHE A 216 -1.57 15.26 1.38
C PHE A 216 -1.05 13.87 1.77
N CYS A 217 0.24 13.64 1.55
CA CYS A 217 0.90 12.35 1.69
C CYS A 217 2.01 12.37 2.75
N THR A 218 2.09 11.29 3.52
CA THR A 218 3.29 10.93 4.30
C THR A 218 3.61 9.46 4.13
N HIS A 219 4.81 9.05 4.50
CA HIS A 219 5.31 7.69 4.41
C HIS A 219 5.64 7.11 5.79
N GLN A 220 5.41 5.81 5.96
CA GLN A 220 5.56 5.14 7.27
C GLN A 220 6.13 3.73 7.13
N TYR A 221 7.16 3.44 7.92
CA TYR A 221 7.75 2.10 8.09
C TYR A 221 8.06 1.82 9.55
N PHE A 222 8.11 0.55 9.94
CA PHE A 222 8.26 0.10 11.33
C PHE A 222 9.72 -0.24 11.65
N GLY A 223 10.62 0.67 11.27
CA GLY A 223 12.08 0.49 11.34
C GLY A 223 12.72 0.37 9.95
N ALA A 224 14.03 0.12 9.91
CA ALA A 224 14.78 0.08 8.66
C ALA A 224 15.86 -1.02 8.66
N ALA A 225 15.91 -1.82 7.59
CA ALA A 225 16.85 -2.92 7.45
C ALA A 225 18.30 -2.46 7.22
N CYS A 226 18.48 -1.23 6.75
CA CYS A 226 19.78 -0.59 6.52
C CYS A 226 20.42 0.03 7.78
N ARG A 227 19.74 0.02 8.94
CA ARG A 227 20.31 0.50 10.20
C ARG A 227 21.14 -0.58 10.91
N PRO A 228 22.10 -0.22 11.79
CA PRO A 228 22.90 -1.21 12.54
C PRO A 228 22.05 -2.11 13.43
N VAL A 229 21.12 -1.54 14.18
CA VAL A 229 20.16 -2.28 15.01
C VAL A 229 19.00 -2.73 14.11
N LYS A 230 18.84 -4.04 13.97
CA LYS A 230 17.80 -4.63 13.13
C LYS A 230 16.48 -4.74 13.89
N PRO A 231 15.36 -4.30 13.30
CA PRO A 231 14.03 -4.60 13.81
C PRO A 231 13.79 -6.11 13.89
N THR A 232 12.90 -6.52 14.77
CA THR A 232 12.50 -7.92 14.96
C THR A 232 11.01 -8.09 14.71
N LEU A 233 10.60 -9.31 14.37
CA LEU A 233 9.20 -9.62 14.15
C LEU A 233 8.36 -9.34 15.41
N ALA A 234 8.81 -9.80 16.59
CA ALA A 234 8.06 -9.63 17.84
C ALA A 234 8.23 -8.25 18.48
N GLY A 235 9.43 -7.66 18.41
CA GLY A 235 9.73 -6.40 19.08
C GLY A 235 9.18 -5.18 18.35
N ASP A 236 9.11 -5.23 17.02
CA ASP A 236 8.86 -4.05 16.20
C ASP A 236 7.59 -4.17 15.35
N LEU A 237 7.46 -5.24 14.55
CA LEU A 237 6.39 -5.39 13.55
C LEU A 237 5.09 -5.94 14.17
N MET A 238 5.14 -7.11 14.80
CA MET A 238 4.03 -7.69 15.56
C MET A 238 3.92 -7.14 16.98
N ASN A 239 4.27 -5.85 17.16
CA ASN A 239 4.13 -5.12 18.41
C ASN A 239 3.06 -4.05 18.27
N ARG A 240 1.85 -4.34 18.77
CA ARG A 240 0.72 -3.44 18.60
C ARG A 240 0.83 -2.14 19.41
N THR A 241 1.58 -2.14 20.51
CA THR A 241 1.93 -0.89 21.23
C THR A 241 2.75 0.04 20.34
N ASN A 242 3.70 -0.51 19.58
CA ASN A 242 4.49 0.25 18.62
C ASN A 242 3.59 0.76 17.47
N LEU A 243 2.72 -0.08 16.93
CA LEU A 243 1.73 0.30 15.91
C LEU A 243 0.84 1.45 16.37
N ALA A 244 0.24 1.35 17.56
CA ALA A 244 -0.62 2.40 18.10
C ALA A 244 0.12 3.74 18.27
N ARG A 245 1.41 3.70 18.64
CA ARG A 245 2.26 4.90 18.73
C ARG A 245 2.41 5.58 17.37
N TRP A 246 2.73 4.83 16.31
CA TRP A 246 2.87 5.37 14.96
C TRP A 246 1.54 5.90 14.42
N MET A 247 0.44 5.16 14.63
CA MET A 247 -0.89 5.56 14.17
C MET A 247 -1.42 6.82 14.86
N LYS A 248 -0.95 7.16 16.06
CA LYS A 248 -1.32 8.43 16.72
C LYS A 248 -1.02 9.65 15.85
N TYR A 249 0.17 9.69 15.24
CA TYR A 249 0.53 10.78 14.34
C TYR A 249 -0.35 10.84 13.09
N HIS A 250 -0.65 9.68 12.50
CA HIS A 250 -1.50 9.63 11.32
C HIS A 250 -2.93 10.07 11.65
N GLY A 251 -3.44 9.76 12.85
CA GLY A 251 -4.72 10.28 13.32
C GLY A 251 -4.75 11.81 13.41
N GLU A 252 -3.74 12.41 14.04
CA GLU A 252 -3.61 13.86 14.16
C GLU A 252 -3.42 14.54 12.78
N SER A 253 -2.57 13.97 11.92
CA SER A 253 -2.28 14.47 10.57
C SER A 253 -3.50 14.37 9.65
N SER A 254 -4.18 13.22 9.67
CA SER A 254 -5.39 13.00 8.88
C SER A 254 -6.50 13.97 9.28
N ALA A 255 -6.76 14.11 10.58
CA ALA A 255 -7.76 15.06 11.08
C ALA A 255 -7.42 16.50 10.66
N TYR A 256 -6.15 16.91 10.76
CA TYR A 256 -5.74 18.25 10.36
C TYR A 256 -5.88 18.47 8.85
N SER A 257 -5.31 17.58 8.04
CA SER A 257 -5.35 17.67 6.56
C SER A 257 -6.78 17.69 6.04
N THR A 258 -7.63 16.80 6.53
CA THR A 258 -9.04 16.71 6.10
C THR A 258 -9.83 17.96 6.51
N SER A 259 -9.57 18.55 7.69
CA SER A 259 -10.17 19.82 8.12
C SER A 259 -9.83 21.00 7.19
N LYS A 260 -8.78 20.86 6.37
CA LYS A 260 -8.32 21.84 5.39
C LYS A 260 -8.72 21.46 3.95
N GLY A 261 -9.55 20.44 3.79
CA GLY A 261 -10.09 20.00 2.49
C GLY A 261 -9.12 19.16 1.66
N LEU A 262 -8.07 18.60 2.28
CA LEU A 262 -7.11 17.70 1.65
C LEU A 262 -7.27 16.28 2.23
N PRO A 263 -7.75 15.31 1.44
CA PRO A 263 -7.68 13.91 1.81
C PRO A 263 -6.24 13.51 2.15
N TYR A 264 -6.09 12.83 3.27
CA TYR A 264 -4.80 12.35 3.74
C TYR A 264 -4.54 10.93 3.23
N VAL A 265 -3.32 10.67 2.77
CA VAL A 265 -2.88 9.37 2.26
C VAL A 265 -1.58 8.95 2.94
N ILE A 266 -1.39 7.64 3.11
CA ILE A 266 -0.07 7.08 3.37
C ILE A 266 0.47 6.60 2.02
N GLY A 267 1.19 7.49 1.32
CA GLY A 267 1.58 7.32 -0.10
C GLY A 267 2.75 6.36 -0.35
N GLU A 268 3.43 5.97 0.71
CA GLU A 268 4.42 4.90 0.69
C GLU A 268 4.51 4.27 2.07
N THR A 269 4.32 2.96 2.16
CA THR A 269 4.46 2.26 3.42
C THR A 269 4.76 0.80 3.20
N ASN A 270 5.46 0.19 4.16
CA ASN A 270 5.50 -1.25 4.32
C ASN A 270 6.01 -1.61 5.74
N SER A 271 6.31 -2.90 5.96
CA SER A 271 6.85 -3.41 7.22
C SER A 271 8.14 -2.72 7.63
N ILE A 272 9.29 -3.09 7.05
CA ILE A 272 10.62 -2.55 7.41
C ILE A 272 11.21 -1.81 6.20
N ALA A 273 11.64 -0.56 6.36
CA ALA A 273 12.25 0.23 5.28
C ALA A 273 13.56 -0.41 4.76
N CYS A 274 14.09 0.11 3.66
CA CYS A 274 15.25 -0.45 2.94
C CYS A 274 14.95 -1.87 2.42
N GLN A 275 13.92 -1.97 1.57
CA GLN A 275 13.54 -3.17 0.82
C GLN A 275 13.08 -4.37 1.67
N GLY A 276 12.94 -4.18 2.98
CA GLY A 276 12.44 -5.18 3.91
C GLY A 276 13.53 -6.07 4.50
N LEU A 277 13.24 -6.64 5.66
CA LEU A 277 14.15 -7.49 6.42
C LEU A 277 13.72 -8.95 6.31
N ALA A 278 14.62 -9.83 5.86
CA ALA A 278 14.33 -11.26 5.80
C ALA A 278 14.07 -11.83 7.21
N GLY A 279 13.06 -12.70 7.35
CA GLY A 279 12.58 -13.23 8.62
C GLY A 279 11.61 -12.29 9.36
N VAL A 280 11.35 -11.09 8.84
CA VAL A 280 10.43 -10.11 9.45
C VAL A 280 9.41 -9.60 8.44
N SER A 281 9.88 -9.12 7.28
CA SER A 281 9.06 -8.56 6.21
C SER A 281 8.46 -9.61 5.27
N ASP A 282 9.12 -10.76 5.13
CA ASP A 282 8.79 -11.80 4.17
C ASP A 282 8.19 -13.06 4.83
N VAL A 283 7.49 -12.87 5.95
CA VAL A 283 6.90 -13.96 6.75
C VAL A 283 5.43 -13.67 7.07
N PHE A 284 4.70 -14.70 7.49
CA PHE A 284 3.26 -14.63 7.77
C PHE A 284 2.89 -13.57 8.82
N GLY A 285 3.76 -13.32 9.80
CA GLY A 285 3.56 -12.26 10.79
C GLY A 285 3.41 -10.87 10.17
N ALA A 286 4.07 -10.59 9.04
CA ALA A 286 3.86 -9.35 8.30
C ALA A 286 2.45 -9.28 7.68
N ALA A 287 1.88 -10.41 7.25
CA ALA A 287 0.51 -10.47 6.76
C ALA A 287 -0.49 -10.14 7.89
N ILE A 288 -0.30 -10.70 9.08
CA ILE A 288 -1.13 -10.42 10.26
C ILE A 288 -1.03 -8.94 10.66
N TRP A 289 0.19 -8.41 10.77
CA TRP A 289 0.41 -6.98 11.04
C TRP A 289 -0.29 -6.07 10.03
N SER A 290 -0.21 -6.39 8.74
CA SER A 290 -0.77 -5.54 7.69
C SER A 290 -2.29 -5.36 7.77
N ILE A 291 -3.01 -6.35 8.32
CA ILE A 291 -4.46 -6.26 8.53
C ILE A 291 -4.77 -5.22 9.59
N ASP A 292 -4.11 -5.31 10.75
CA ASP A 292 -4.29 -4.37 11.85
C ASP A 292 -3.92 -2.95 11.41
N TYR A 293 -2.76 -2.80 10.76
CA TYR A 293 -2.29 -1.50 10.26
C TYR A 293 -3.26 -0.87 9.26
N ALA A 294 -3.72 -1.62 8.24
CA ALA A 294 -4.61 -1.09 7.21
C ALA A 294 -5.99 -0.71 7.75
N LEU A 295 -6.59 -1.56 8.59
CA LEU A 295 -7.91 -1.29 9.16
C LEU A 295 -7.87 -0.18 10.23
N TYR A 296 -6.77 -0.07 10.98
CA TYR A 296 -6.58 1.06 11.88
C TYR A 296 -6.43 2.36 11.07
N ALA A 297 -5.62 2.37 10.01
CA ALA A 297 -5.49 3.54 9.13
C ALA A 297 -6.84 3.96 8.55
N ALA A 298 -7.64 3.01 8.05
CA ALA A 298 -8.98 3.28 7.55
C ALA A 298 -9.91 3.91 8.61
N SER A 299 -9.79 3.51 9.88
CA SER A 299 -10.56 4.11 10.98
C SER A 299 -10.17 5.56 11.32
N LEU A 300 -9.01 6.01 10.83
CA LEU A 300 -8.43 7.33 11.09
C LEU A 300 -8.61 8.30 9.90
N ASN A 301 -9.59 8.07 9.01
CA ASN A 301 -9.80 8.85 7.79
C ASN A 301 -8.60 8.89 6.83
N VAL A 302 -7.69 7.91 6.92
CA VAL A 302 -6.67 7.72 5.89
C VAL A 302 -7.38 7.20 4.64
N SER A 303 -7.36 7.99 3.57
CA SER A 303 -8.13 7.69 2.37
C SER A 303 -7.53 6.58 1.52
N ASN A 304 -6.19 6.44 1.52
CA ASN A 304 -5.47 5.41 0.80
C ASN A 304 -4.16 5.05 1.52
N ILE A 305 -3.75 3.79 1.40
CA ILE A 305 -2.40 3.31 1.72
C ILE A 305 -1.78 2.70 0.47
N TYR A 306 -0.52 2.99 0.21
CA TYR A 306 0.21 2.44 -0.92
C TYR A 306 1.36 1.57 -0.44
N TRP A 307 1.19 0.26 -0.59
CA TRP A 307 2.20 -0.73 -0.23
C TRP A 307 3.38 -0.64 -1.17
N HIS A 308 4.54 -0.26 -0.64
CA HIS A 308 5.73 -0.10 -1.47
C HIS A 308 6.21 -1.47 -1.96
N MET A 309 6.54 -1.54 -3.24
CA MET A 309 6.87 -2.78 -3.94
C MET A 309 8.01 -2.54 -4.92
N GLY A 310 8.74 -3.61 -5.20
CA GLY A 310 9.83 -3.63 -6.16
C GLY A 310 10.34 -5.05 -6.34
N THR A 311 11.09 -5.28 -7.41
CA THR A 311 11.66 -6.60 -7.71
C THR A 311 12.64 -6.99 -6.60
N GLY A 312 12.40 -8.14 -5.95
CA GLY A 312 13.29 -8.65 -4.89
C GLY A 312 13.03 -8.11 -3.50
N TYR A 313 12.12 -7.16 -3.33
CA TYR A 313 11.87 -6.55 -2.02
C TYR A 313 11.18 -7.55 -1.11
N ARG A 314 11.75 -7.79 0.07
CA ARG A 314 11.29 -8.78 1.07
C ARG A 314 9.83 -8.53 1.47
N TYR A 315 9.44 -7.25 1.52
CA TYR A 315 8.10 -6.83 1.91
C TYR A 315 7.10 -6.74 0.75
N ALA A 316 7.49 -7.03 -0.50
CA ALA A 316 6.58 -6.88 -1.63
C ALA A 316 5.39 -7.82 -1.45
N SER A 317 4.17 -7.38 -1.75
CA SER A 317 3.01 -8.28 -1.74
C SER A 317 3.09 -9.29 -2.89
N TRP A 318 3.75 -8.94 -3.99
CA TRP A 318 3.87 -9.79 -5.17
C TRP A 318 5.26 -9.64 -5.79
N GLN A 319 5.88 -10.76 -6.15
CA GLN A 319 7.08 -10.80 -6.97
C GLN A 319 6.66 -10.90 -8.43
N ALA A 320 6.86 -9.83 -9.21
CA ALA A 320 6.37 -9.77 -10.60
C ALA A 320 7.17 -10.65 -11.56
N THR A 321 8.49 -10.73 -11.37
CA THR A 321 9.42 -11.45 -12.25
C THR A 321 10.38 -12.32 -11.42
N GLN A 322 11.07 -13.27 -12.06
CA GLN A 322 12.10 -14.05 -11.38
C GLN A 322 13.18 -13.13 -10.82
N ASN A 323 13.57 -13.31 -9.55
CA ASN A 323 14.73 -12.64 -8.97
C ASN A 323 15.60 -13.62 -8.17
N GLY A 324 16.75 -14.00 -8.74
CA GLY A 324 17.60 -15.04 -8.16
C GLY A 324 16.82 -16.34 -7.96
N THR A 325 16.71 -16.81 -6.72
CA THR A 325 15.92 -17.99 -6.33
C THR A 325 14.46 -17.68 -5.99
N THR A 326 14.05 -16.41 -5.98
CA THR A 326 12.67 -16.01 -5.68
C THR A 326 11.82 -16.06 -6.94
N ALA A 327 10.85 -16.98 -6.96
CA ALA A 327 9.92 -17.14 -8.08
C ALA A 327 8.89 -16.00 -8.15
N PRO A 328 8.35 -15.71 -9.35
CA PRO A 328 7.16 -14.87 -9.48
C PRO A 328 6.00 -15.45 -8.67
N GLY A 329 5.22 -14.59 -8.02
CA GLY A 329 4.05 -15.02 -7.28
C GLY A 329 3.74 -14.21 -6.03
N PRO A 330 2.71 -14.63 -5.27
CA PRO A 330 2.30 -13.97 -4.05
C PRO A 330 3.35 -14.18 -2.96
N ARG A 331 3.54 -13.13 -2.16
CA ARG A 331 4.35 -13.18 -0.93
C ARG A 331 3.45 -13.10 0.30
N PRO A 332 3.93 -13.38 1.52
CA PRO A 332 3.08 -13.39 2.71
C PRO A 332 2.19 -12.15 2.88
N LEU A 333 2.71 -10.95 2.63
CA LEU A 333 1.94 -9.71 2.75
C LEU A 333 0.68 -9.70 1.86
N TYR A 334 0.71 -10.36 0.69
CA TYR A 334 -0.45 -10.52 -0.20
C TYR A 334 -1.69 -11.03 0.53
N TYR A 335 -1.52 -12.00 1.42
CA TYR A 335 -2.64 -12.63 2.12
C TYR A 335 -3.29 -11.67 3.13
N GLY A 336 -2.50 -10.78 3.72
CA GLY A 336 -3.03 -9.69 4.55
C GLY A 336 -3.79 -8.68 3.70
N ASN A 337 -3.25 -8.29 2.54
CA ASN A 337 -3.96 -7.43 1.59
C ASN A 337 -5.28 -8.06 1.09
N LEU A 338 -5.28 -9.36 0.78
CA LEU A 338 -6.46 -10.11 0.36
C LEU A 338 -7.53 -10.14 1.46
N PHE A 339 -7.12 -10.36 2.71
CA PHE A 339 -8.02 -10.31 3.86
C PHE A 339 -8.66 -8.92 3.98
N VAL A 340 -7.87 -7.85 3.92
CA VAL A 340 -8.36 -6.46 4.02
C VAL A 340 -9.32 -6.15 2.88
N ALA A 341 -8.97 -6.52 1.64
CA ALA A 341 -9.85 -6.33 0.49
C ALA A 341 -11.19 -7.05 0.68
N LYS A 342 -11.19 -8.29 1.20
CA LYS A 342 -12.42 -9.03 1.49
C LYS A 342 -13.22 -8.43 2.65
N ALA A 343 -12.54 -7.88 3.66
CA ALA A 343 -13.16 -7.26 4.82
C ALA A 343 -13.89 -5.96 4.46
N LEU A 344 -13.24 -5.10 3.66
CA LEU A 344 -13.82 -3.87 3.15
C LEU A 344 -14.89 -4.17 2.09
N GLY A 345 -14.66 -5.17 1.23
CA GLY A 345 -15.56 -5.45 0.10
C GLY A 345 -15.62 -4.26 -0.84
N ASP A 346 -16.81 -3.94 -1.34
CA ASP A 346 -17.01 -2.79 -2.23
C ASP A 346 -16.62 -1.45 -1.59
N ALA A 347 -16.27 -0.46 -2.42
CA ALA A 347 -16.15 0.93 -1.99
C ALA A 347 -17.39 1.44 -1.21
N ASP A 348 -17.19 2.50 -0.41
CA ASP A 348 -18.16 3.10 0.51
C ASP A 348 -18.41 2.29 1.80
N VAL A 349 -17.35 2.18 2.60
CA VAL A 349 -17.40 1.59 3.94
C VAL A 349 -16.80 2.50 5.01
N GLN A 350 -17.26 2.34 6.23
CA GLN A 350 -16.68 2.94 7.43
C GLN A 350 -16.12 1.84 8.34
N VAL A 351 -14.87 2.01 8.76
CA VAL A 351 -14.19 1.09 9.68
C VAL A 351 -14.20 1.68 11.09
N VAL A 352 -14.67 0.90 12.06
CA VAL A 352 -14.76 1.30 13.47
C VAL A 352 -13.96 0.32 14.32
N PRO A 353 -12.95 0.76 15.09
CA PRO A 353 -12.25 -0.11 16.02
C PRO A 353 -13.18 -0.47 17.17
N ILE A 354 -13.33 -1.77 17.43
CA ILE A 354 -14.19 -2.34 18.49
C ILE A 354 -13.38 -3.09 19.55
N VAL A 355 -12.13 -3.47 19.23
CA VAL A 355 -11.15 -4.00 20.18
C VAL A 355 -9.81 -3.33 19.90
N ASN A 356 -9.17 -2.83 20.94
CA ASN A 356 -7.94 -2.05 20.82
C ASN A 356 -7.04 -2.28 22.05
N THR A 357 -6.39 -3.45 22.13
CA THR A 357 -5.47 -3.80 23.23
C THR A 357 -4.01 -3.82 22.77
N THR A 358 -3.06 -4.15 23.64
CA THR A 358 -1.64 -4.22 23.28
C THR A 358 -1.27 -5.43 22.40
N SER A 359 -2.18 -6.39 22.20
CA SER A 359 -1.95 -7.59 21.38
C SER A 359 -3.15 -8.03 20.53
N LEU A 360 -4.35 -7.50 20.78
CA LEU A 360 -5.57 -7.86 20.07
C LEU A 360 -6.19 -6.63 19.42
N ALA A 361 -6.68 -6.81 18.20
CA ALA A 361 -7.41 -5.80 17.44
C ALA A 361 -8.76 -6.36 16.96
N GLY A 362 -9.72 -5.46 16.82
CA GLY A 362 -11.03 -5.79 16.28
C GLY A 362 -11.61 -4.59 15.56
N TYR A 363 -12.16 -4.81 14.37
CA TYR A 363 -12.70 -3.78 13.50
C TYR A 363 -14.08 -4.19 13.00
N ALA A 364 -15.08 -3.36 13.23
CA ALA A 364 -16.40 -3.48 12.61
C ALA A 364 -16.41 -2.66 11.32
N ILE A 365 -16.82 -3.27 10.22
CA ILE A 365 -16.89 -2.65 8.90
C ILE A 365 -18.37 -2.47 8.55
N TYR A 366 -18.77 -1.21 8.37
CA TYR A 366 -20.13 -0.84 8.02
C TYR A 366 -20.20 -0.37 6.57
N SER A 367 -21.15 -0.89 5.81
CA SER A 367 -21.47 -0.31 4.50
C SER A 367 -22.16 1.02 4.69
N SER A 368 -21.72 2.04 3.95
CA SER A 368 -22.41 3.33 3.83
C SER A 368 -23.29 3.40 2.58
N LYS A 369 -23.51 2.28 1.88
CA LYS A 369 -24.45 2.18 0.76
C LYS A 369 -25.90 2.25 1.26
N GLY A 370 -26.41 3.48 1.40
CA GLY A 370 -27.80 3.75 1.75
C GLY A 370 -27.93 4.78 2.88
N ARG A 371 -29.17 5.06 3.29
CA ARG A 371 -29.45 6.06 4.35
C ARG A 371 -29.10 5.58 5.76
N ARG A 372 -28.75 4.31 5.95
CA ARG A 372 -28.42 3.70 7.23
C ARG A 372 -27.15 2.87 7.09
N ALA A 373 -26.23 3.02 8.03
CA ALA A 373 -25.06 2.16 8.12
C ALA A 373 -25.48 0.73 8.46
N THR A 374 -24.97 -0.26 7.72
CA THR A 374 -25.24 -1.68 7.95
C THR A 374 -23.93 -2.41 8.23
N LEU A 375 -23.89 -3.20 9.31
CA LEU A 375 -22.70 -3.98 9.63
C LEU A 375 -22.52 -5.07 8.56
N GLN A 376 -21.41 -5.00 7.83
CA GLN A 376 -21.08 -5.94 6.77
C GLN A 376 -20.21 -7.07 7.30
N SER A 377 -19.17 -6.73 8.07
CA SER A 377 -18.21 -7.70 8.58
C SER A 377 -17.53 -7.22 9.86
N ILE A 378 -16.92 -8.16 10.58
CA ILE A 378 -16.00 -7.89 11.69
C ILE A 378 -14.67 -8.59 11.39
N ALA A 379 -13.58 -7.85 11.42
CA ALA A 379 -12.23 -8.41 11.41
C ALA A 379 -11.68 -8.48 12.85
N LEU A 380 -11.15 -9.62 13.26
CA LEU A 380 -10.43 -9.77 14.54
C LEU A 380 -9.01 -10.24 14.25
N VAL A 381 -8.04 -9.64 14.94
CA VAL A 381 -6.60 -9.89 14.73
C VAL A 381 -5.94 -10.18 16.07
N ASN A 382 -5.19 -11.27 16.13
CA ASN A 382 -4.33 -11.59 17.27
C ASN A 382 -2.85 -11.43 16.87
N MET A 383 -2.23 -10.38 17.40
CA MET A 383 -0.84 -9.98 17.15
C MET A 383 0.15 -10.66 18.11
N GLU A 384 -0.30 -11.52 19.03
CA GLU A 384 0.62 -12.33 19.83
C GLU A 384 1.42 -13.25 18.90
N VAL A 385 2.74 -13.26 19.08
CA VAL A 385 3.63 -14.04 18.23
C VAL A 385 3.65 -15.50 18.67
N PHE A 386 3.26 -16.39 17.76
CA PHE A 386 3.50 -17.81 17.85
C PHE A 386 4.46 -18.26 16.76
N ASN A 387 5.58 -18.88 17.16
CA ASN A 387 6.59 -19.42 16.24
C ASN A 387 6.54 -20.95 16.26
N SER A 388 6.17 -21.55 15.13
CA SER A 388 5.97 -23.00 15.00
C SER A 388 7.26 -23.82 15.08
N THR A 389 8.39 -23.20 14.72
CA THR A 389 9.72 -23.81 14.73
C THR A 389 10.34 -23.87 16.13
N SER A 390 9.88 -23.04 17.07
CA SER A 390 10.45 -22.93 18.42
C SER A 390 9.46 -23.24 19.55
N THR A 391 8.19 -23.48 19.23
CA THR A 391 7.15 -23.68 20.25
C THR A 391 6.15 -24.75 19.80
N PRO A 392 5.82 -25.74 20.66
CA PRO A 392 4.82 -26.75 20.33
C PRO A 392 3.46 -26.15 20.01
N THR A 393 2.76 -26.70 19.02
CA THR A 393 1.41 -26.26 18.61
C THR A 393 0.40 -26.28 19.77
N SER A 394 0.55 -27.20 20.73
CA SER A 394 -0.30 -27.27 21.93
C SER A 394 -0.20 -26.04 22.84
N SER A 395 0.89 -25.26 22.73
CA SER A 395 1.10 -24.02 23.48
C SER A 395 0.58 -22.78 22.74
N ARG A 396 0.00 -22.93 21.53
CA ARG A 396 -0.57 -21.81 20.78
C ARG A 396 -1.89 -21.37 21.41
N LEU A 397 -1.84 -20.27 22.17
CA LEU A 397 -3.00 -19.71 22.85
C LEU A 397 -4.03 -19.15 21.86
N SER A 398 -5.29 -19.10 22.30
CA SER A 398 -6.42 -18.55 21.55
C SER A 398 -7.17 -17.52 22.37
N ALA A 399 -7.25 -16.30 21.86
CA ALA A 399 -8.07 -15.24 22.42
C ALA A 399 -9.55 -15.51 22.08
N ARG A 400 -10.45 -15.32 23.04
CA ARG A 400 -11.89 -15.58 22.88
C ARG A 400 -12.65 -14.27 22.78
N PHE A 401 -13.33 -14.06 21.67
CA PHE A 401 -14.16 -12.88 21.43
C PHE A 401 -15.63 -13.27 21.52
N LYS A 402 -16.37 -12.61 22.41
CA LYS A 402 -17.83 -12.80 22.54
C LYS A 402 -18.54 -11.79 21.65
N LEU A 403 -19.36 -12.28 20.72
CA LEU A 403 -20.23 -11.45 19.91
C LEU A 403 -21.46 -11.02 20.73
N PRO A 404 -22.00 -9.82 20.47
CA PRO A 404 -23.31 -9.41 20.97
C PRO A 404 -24.39 -10.45 20.62
N ALA A 405 -25.40 -10.59 21.48
CA ALA A 405 -26.46 -11.59 21.30
C ALA A 405 -27.27 -11.35 20.01
N GLU A 406 -27.38 -10.10 19.58
CA GLU A 406 -28.04 -9.66 18.35
C GLU A 406 -27.31 -10.20 17.10
N LEU A 407 -25.98 -10.36 17.18
CA LEU A 407 -25.14 -10.84 16.10
C LEU A 407 -24.88 -12.34 16.15
N SER A 408 -25.26 -13.01 17.24
CA SER A 408 -24.97 -14.43 17.48
C SER A 408 -26.19 -15.28 17.88
N GLY A 409 -27.38 -14.69 17.94
CA GLY A 409 -28.62 -15.39 18.25
C GLY A 409 -29.06 -16.35 17.15
N LYS A 410 -30.04 -17.22 17.43
CA LYS A 410 -30.56 -18.27 16.52
C LYS A 410 -30.99 -17.79 15.12
N LYS A 411 -31.23 -16.48 14.95
CA LYS A 411 -31.62 -15.87 13.68
C LYS A 411 -30.45 -15.25 12.89
N SER A 412 -29.28 -15.08 13.51
CA SER A 412 -28.09 -14.52 12.87
C SER A 412 -27.31 -15.61 12.12
N LYS A 413 -26.99 -15.37 10.86
CA LYS A 413 -26.13 -16.24 10.04
C LYS A 413 -24.74 -15.63 9.94
N ALA A 414 -23.96 -15.76 11.00
CA ALA A 414 -22.57 -15.34 11.04
C ALA A 414 -21.65 -16.49 10.62
N SER A 415 -20.74 -16.22 9.68
CA SER A 415 -19.72 -17.16 9.21
C SER A 415 -18.32 -16.63 9.45
N VAL A 416 -17.38 -17.49 9.83
CA VAL A 416 -15.99 -17.16 10.10
C VAL A 416 -15.09 -17.69 8.98
N GLN A 417 -14.24 -16.82 8.44
CA GLN A 417 -13.15 -17.16 7.52
C GLN A 417 -11.81 -16.84 8.20
N ARG A 418 -10.84 -17.75 8.13
CA ARG A 418 -9.55 -17.60 8.84
C ARG A 418 -8.41 -17.30 7.88
N LEU A 419 -7.58 -16.33 8.23
CA LEU A 419 -6.22 -16.21 7.70
C LEU A 419 -5.26 -16.88 8.71
N SER A 420 -4.62 -17.97 8.30
CA SER A 420 -3.78 -18.77 9.19
C SER A 420 -2.59 -19.42 8.48
N ALA A 421 -1.56 -19.71 9.27
CA ALA A 421 -0.40 -20.53 8.90
C ALA A 421 0.12 -21.26 10.15
N ALA A 422 1.19 -22.06 10.00
CA ALA A 422 1.77 -22.82 11.11
C ALA A 422 2.29 -21.91 12.25
N GLY A 423 2.96 -20.81 11.91
CA GLY A 423 3.49 -19.80 12.84
C GLY A 423 3.72 -18.46 12.14
N ALA A 424 4.12 -17.41 12.88
CA ALA A 424 4.36 -16.07 12.33
C ALA A 424 5.62 -15.99 11.46
N GLU A 425 6.61 -16.85 11.70
CA GLU A 425 7.92 -16.86 11.05
C GLU A 425 7.93 -17.57 9.69
N VAL A 426 6.84 -18.25 9.33
CA VAL A 426 6.78 -19.05 8.10
C VAL A 426 6.55 -18.18 6.87
N ARG A 427 7.10 -18.60 5.74
CA ARG A 427 6.90 -17.92 4.43
C ARG A 427 5.79 -18.55 3.59
N ASP A 428 5.50 -19.82 3.87
CA ASP A 428 4.64 -20.68 3.05
C ASP A 428 3.52 -21.31 3.90
N GLY A 429 2.62 -22.02 3.23
CA GLY A 429 1.47 -22.68 3.90
C GLY A 429 0.45 -21.69 4.47
N ILE A 430 0.47 -20.45 3.98
CA ILE A 430 -0.49 -19.41 4.35
C ILE A 430 -1.80 -19.67 3.62
N THR A 431 -2.90 -19.64 4.36
CA THR A 431 -4.24 -19.84 3.80
C THR A 431 -5.22 -18.79 4.29
N PHE A 432 -6.07 -18.30 3.40
CA PHE A 432 -7.26 -17.52 3.75
C PHE A 432 -8.51 -18.33 3.39
N ALA A 433 -9.39 -18.56 4.36
CA ALA A 433 -10.56 -19.43 4.22
C ALA A 433 -10.21 -20.83 3.68
N GLY A 434 -9.08 -21.42 4.09
CA GLY A 434 -8.61 -22.72 3.61
C GLY A 434 -8.08 -22.72 2.17
N GLN A 435 -7.92 -21.55 1.55
CA GLN A 435 -7.40 -21.39 0.19
C GLN A 435 -6.02 -20.74 0.18
N THR A 436 -5.19 -21.14 -0.77
CA THR A 436 -3.86 -20.56 -1.04
C THR A 436 -3.86 -19.91 -2.43
N VAL A 437 -2.89 -19.05 -2.70
CA VAL A 437 -2.71 -18.40 -4.00
C VAL A 437 -1.47 -19.01 -4.65
N ALA A 438 -1.65 -19.62 -5.82
CA ALA A 438 -0.57 -20.19 -6.61
C ALA A 438 0.35 -19.09 -7.17
N LEU A 439 1.52 -19.50 -7.67
CA LEU A 439 2.52 -18.60 -8.26
C LEU A 439 1.98 -17.83 -9.48
N ASP A 440 1.03 -18.41 -10.19
CA ASP A 440 0.31 -17.78 -11.31
C ASP A 440 -0.94 -16.98 -10.86
N GLY A 441 -1.14 -16.81 -9.55
CA GLY A 441 -2.25 -16.06 -8.97
C GLY A 441 -3.57 -16.81 -8.92
N LYS A 442 -3.64 -18.08 -9.35
CA LYS A 442 -4.86 -18.89 -9.20
C LYS A 442 -5.10 -19.25 -7.74
N ILE A 443 -6.37 -19.19 -7.32
CA ILE A 443 -6.77 -19.60 -5.97
C ILE A 443 -6.91 -21.13 -5.95
N ASN A 444 -6.14 -21.79 -5.09
CA ASN A 444 -6.15 -23.24 -4.88
C ASN A 444 -6.81 -23.60 -3.56
N GLY A 445 -7.50 -24.74 -3.53
CA GLY A 445 -8.22 -25.24 -2.35
C GLY A 445 -9.70 -24.86 -2.33
N LYS A 446 -10.45 -25.52 -1.44
CA LYS A 446 -11.88 -25.25 -1.25
C LYS A 446 -12.06 -24.15 -0.20
N CYS A 447 -12.94 -23.19 -0.47
CA CYS A 447 -13.31 -22.18 0.52
C CYS A 447 -13.93 -22.86 1.74
N GLN A 448 -13.44 -22.50 2.92
CA GLN A 448 -13.89 -23.00 4.21
C GLN A 448 -14.45 -21.84 5.03
N THR A 449 -15.64 -22.07 5.59
CA THR A 449 -16.31 -21.18 6.52
C THR A 449 -16.74 -21.96 7.75
N GLU A 450 -16.61 -21.37 8.92
CA GLU A 450 -17.07 -21.94 10.18
C GLU A 450 -18.29 -21.19 10.71
N ASP A 451 -19.23 -21.90 11.33
CA ASP A 451 -20.33 -21.25 12.06
C ASP A 451 -19.83 -20.71 13.40
N VAL A 452 -20.37 -19.58 13.84
CA VAL A 452 -20.13 -19.08 15.20
C VAL A 452 -20.87 -19.95 16.21
N LYS A 453 -20.13 -20.61 17.11
CA LYS A 453 -20.69 -21.44 18.19
C LYS A 453 -20.79 -20.65 19.49
N ASP A 454 -21.95 -20.72 20.15
CA ASP A 454 -22.23 -20.07 21.44
C ASP A 454 -21.92 -18.56 21.47
N GLY A 455 -21.99 -17.90 20.31
CA GLY A 455 -21.61 -16.49 20.16
C GLY A 455 -20.14 -16.19 20.46
N VAL A 456 -19.25 -17.18 20.41
CA VAL A 456 -17.83 -17.00 20.68
C VAL A 456 -16.99 -17.37 19.46
N VAL A 457 -16.01 -16.52 19.13
CA VAL A 457 -15.00 -16.78 18.11
C VAL A 457 -13.63 -16.82 18.77
N GLY A 458 -12.93 -17.95 18.62
CA GLY A 458 -11.54 -18.10 19.04
C GLY A 458 -10.57 -17.66 17.94
N VAL A 459 -9.55 -16.89 18.30
CA VAL A 459 -8.49 -16.41 17.40
C VAL A 459 -7.13 -16.74 18.01
N ARG A 460 -6.41 -17.65 17.36
CA ARG A 460 -5.10 -18.12 17.82
C ARG A 460 -4.05 -17.01 17.73
N ALA A 461 -2.99 -17.09 18.54
CA ALA A 461 -1.81 -16.24 18.35
C ALA A 461 -1.32 -16.32 16.89
N SER A 462 -0.90 -15.22 16.29
CA SER A 462 -0.60 -15.09 14.85
C SER A 462 -1.76 -15.55 13.95
N GLU A 463 -2.98 -15.08 14.17
CA GLU A 463 -4.15 -15.42 13.34
C GLU A 463 -5.06 -14.19 13.18
N ALA A 464 -5.76 -14.12 12.05
CA ALA A 464 -6.83 -13.17 11.83
C ALA A 464 -8.09 -13.89 11.35
N VAL A 465 -9.26 -13.39 11.74
CA VAL A 465 -10.55 -13.94 11.31
C VAL A 465 -11.48 -12.85 10.80
N LEU A 466 -12.18 -13.15 9.72
CA LEU A 466 -13.22 -12.32 9.15
C LEU A 466 -14.58 -12.97 9.43
N ILE A 467 -15.42 -12.26 10.15
CA ILE A 467 -16.79 -12.64 10.46
C ILE A 467 -17.70 -11.89 9.49
N SER A 468 -18.50 -12.60 8.71
CA SER A 468 -19.48 -12.02 7.77
C SER A 468 -20.89 -12.39 8.19
N PHE A 469 -21.84 -11.48 7.98
CA PHE A 469 -23.26 -11.65 8.31
C PHE A 469 -24.08 -11.81 7.03
N ASN A 470 -24.99 -12.79 6.98
CA ASN A 470 -25.95 -12.99 5.87
C ASN A 470 -27.37 -12.59 6.24
#